data_AF-A0ABD3RHS9-F1
#
_entry.id   AF-A0ABD3RHS9-F1
#
_cell.length_a   1.000
_cell.length_b   1.000
_cell.length_c   1.000
_cell.angle_alpha   90.00
_cell.angle_beta   90.00
_cell.angle_gamma   90.00
#
_symmetry.space_group_name_H-M   'P 1'
#
loop_
_entity.id
_entity.type
_entity.pdbx_description
1 polymer ?
#
loop_
_entity_poly.entity_id
_entity_poly.type
_entity_poly.pdbx_seq_one_letter_code
_entity_poly.pdbx_strand_id
1 'polypeptide(L)'
;MARAAATTATSKDDDDDDEDSTVPSCPVCLISSNDFRDGDDDDAGGKTHDDDVVPTTFVRTPCDHVFCRSCMERVLLRRPTGRMGDRRVVPTLGPCPMCREVVSLFDLRPAEESATTTTENGGPSSFVYGDESDASSWPVANCRYRQRVLLPIQDPNSTPWALIGRKGPIEGHGIEFRFHDPAPSFRIVDEDDDDDDDDEDGEGGGGGQHDKDRRSAIVFDEYHFDEYHFHRGSMTFTGRVTFEDRPMRGKLDGRRYNALACTLNFSDDGRYIRVGDLNWRYRPRVDDNDVENVRIDGMYRWRSVEVDVGALVYQRYEAGDSPPGRDVRPSSGPRYRPDAIWGNTFCQGLCVGMASYHFLEGDDDDDGGGGGSGGYRAYISYESPRTTMWPPLDNGDTVPPRVHFRNIRWEDDTRTFRGDICWEIDYGTTWMNESKWSYEMRFDPTYAFVESGTVVRSMGEPPHRFGIDLIYINAALETPLREVLQRGARTGDYLDMVRRWRDCNASSATLDMLGEVAMNVMDERGSMIDFNL
;
A
#
# COMPACT_ATOMS: atom_id res chain seq x y z
N MET A 1 25.72 -40.42 30.76
CA MET A 1 24.29 -40.20 31.02
C MET A 1 23.54 -40.54 29.75
N ALA A 2 22.57 -41.45 29.87
CA ALA A 2 22.15 -42.40 28.85
C ALA A 2 21.31 -41.79 27.72
N ARG A 3 21.69 -42.10 26.47
CA ARG A 3 20.79 -42.10 25.30
C ARG A 3 20.34 -43.54 25.09
N ALA A 4 19.06 -43.80 25.30
CA ALA A 4 18.46 -45.09 25.03
C ALA A 4 18.25 -45.24 23.52
N ALA A 5 18.87 -46.27 22.94
CA ALA A 5 18.53 -46.84 21.65
C ALA A 5 17.37 -47.81 21.86
N ALA A 6 16.35 -47.72 21.01
CA ALA A 6 15.32 -48.75 20.89
C ALA A 6 15.40 -49.30 19.47
N THR A 7 15.96 -50.50 19.38
CA THR A 7 15.98 -51.39 18.22
C THR A 7 14.71 -52.22 18.27
N THR A 8 13.88 -52.15 17.23
CA THR A 8 12.81 -53.12 16.98
C THR A 8 13.07 -53.79 15.65
N ALA A 9 13.36 -55.09 15.72
CA ALA A 9 13.34 -56.01 14.61
C ALA A 9 11.91 -56.52 14.44
N THR A 10 11.39 -56.46 13.22
CA THR A 10 10.18 -57.18 12.83
C THR A 10 10.48 -58.04 11.60
N SER A 11 9.90 -59.22 11.66
CA SER A 11 10.01 -60.36 10.77
C SER A 11 9.45 -60.07 9.39
N LYS A 12 9.99 -60.84 8.46
CA LYS A 12 9.69 -60.89 7.04
C LYS A 12 8.63 -61.97 6.85
N ASP A 13 7.39 -61.56 6.64
CA ASP A 13 6.32 -62.42 6.13
C ASP A 13 5.79 -61.69 4.88
N ASP A 14 5.90 -62.37 3.75
CA ASP A 14 5.51 -61.93 2.42
C ASP A 14 3.99 -62.14 2.28
N ASP A 15 3.20 -61.11 2.61
CA ASP A 15 1.78 -61.01 2.27
C ASP A 15 1.60 -59.77 1.37
N ASP A 16 0.91 -59.95 0.25
CA ASP A 16 0.55 -58.92 -0.73
C ASP A 16 -0.44 -57.92 -0.10
N ASP A 17 0.06 -57.11 0.84
CA ASP A 17 -0.66 -55.98 1.40
C ASP A 17 -0.74 -54.89 0.32
N ASP A 18 -1.93 -54.74 -0.27
CA ASP A 18 -2.32 -53.57 -1.04
C ASP A 18 -1.94 -52.32 -0.22
N GLU A 19 -0.82 -51.70 -0.56
CA GLU A 19 -0.34 -50.48 0.09
C GLU A 19 -1.43 -49.42 -0.07
N ASP A 20 -2.24 -49.26 0.97
CA ASP A 20 -3.27 -48.23 1.09
C ASP A 20 -2.56 -46.88 1.05
N SER A 21 -2.35 -46.39 -0.17
CA SER A 21 -1.67 -45.15 -0.45
C SER A 21 -2.51 -44.06 0.16
N THR A 22 -2.15 -43.64 1.37
CA THR A 22 -2.91 -42.66 2.15
C THR A 22 -3.11 -41.42 1.31
N VAL A 23 -4.34 -41.25 0.85
CA VAL A 23 -4.75 -40.16 -0.02
C VAL A 23 -4.53 -38.86 0.77
N PRO A 24 -3.73 -37.91 0.26
CA PRO A 24 -3.47 -36.68 1.00
C PRO A 24 -4.77 -35.90 1.18
N SER A 25 -5.08 -35.54 2.42
CA SER A 25 -6.18 -34.64 2.77
C SER A 25 -5.62 -33.33 3.32
N CYS A 26 -6.26 -32.21 2.98
CA CYS A 26 -5.82 -30.91 3.45
C CYS A 26 -6.24 -30.74 4.92
N PRO A 27 -5.33 -30.54 5.89
CA PRO A 27 -5.70 -30.43 7.30
C PRO A 27 -6.45 -29.13 7.65
N VAL A 28 -6.53 -28.17 6.73
CA VAL A 28 -7.20 -26.87 6.95
C VAL A 28 -8.66 -26.90 6.52
N CYS A 29 -8.97 -27.45 5.35
CA CYS A 29 -10.34 -27.53 4.82
C CYS A 29 -10.91 -28.95 4.79
N LEU A 30 -10.12 -29.96 5.13
CA LEU A 30 -10.45 -31.39 5.18
C LEU A 30 -10.82 -32.04 3.83
N ILE A 31 -10.61 -31.32 2.71
CA ILE A 31 -10.80 -31.87 1.36
C ILE A 31 -9.73 -32.92 1.07
N SER A 32 -10.14 -34.10 0.59
CA SER A 32 -9.28 -35.18 0.09
C SER A 32 -9.07 -35.06 -1.41
N SER A 33 -7.93 -35.53 -1.94
CA SER A 33 -7.71 -35.53 -3.39
C SER A 33 -8.65 -36.49 -4.15
N ASN A 34 -9.30 -37.43 -3.46
CA ASN A 34 -10.24 -38.39 -4.07
C ASN A 34 -11.69 -37.91 -4.11
N ASP A 35 -12.06 -36.84 -3.39
CA ASP A 35 -13.46 -36.39 -3.28
C ASP A 35 -14.07 -35.92 -4.62
N PHE A 36 -13.30 -35.88 -5.71
CA PHE A 36 -13.72 -35.47 -7.05
C PHE A 36 -13.81 -36.61 -8.07
N ARG A 37 -13.47 -37.85 -7.71
CA ARG A 37 -13.37 -38.97 -8.67
C ARG A 37 -14.57 -39.91 -8.72
N ASP A 38 -15.46 -39.86 -7.73
CA ASP A 38 -16.56 -40.83 -7.62
C ASP A 38 -17.90 -40.26 -8.13
N GLY A 39 -17.88 -39.79 -9.38
CA GLY A 39 -19.10 -39.62 -10.16
C GLY A 39 -19.46 -40.96 -10.78
N ASP A 40 -20.27 -41.76 -10.09
CA ASP A 40 -20.80 -43.03 -10.59
C ASP A 40 -21.57 -42.80 -11.90
N ASP A 41 -20.98 -43.22 -13.03
CA ASP A 41 -21.44 -43.06 -14.43
C ASP A 41 -22.72 -43.86 -14.79
N ASP A 42 -23.57 -44.23 -13.83
CA ASP A 42 -24.68 -45.17 -14.08
C ASP A 42 -26.05 -44.53 -14.38
N ASP A 43 -26.19 -43.20 -14.40
CA ASP A 43 -27.49 -42.55 -14.66
C ASP A 43 -27.54 -41.80 -16.01
N ALA A 44 -27.85 -42.58 -17.05
CA ALA A 44 -28.10 -42.11 -18.41
C ALA A 44 -29.39 -41.27 -18.50
N GLY A 45 -29.34 -39.98 -18.12
CA GLY A 45 -30.50 -39.12 -18.42
C GLY A 45 -30.64 -37.77 -17.71
N GLY A 46 -29.59 -36.95 -17.61
CA GLY A 46 -29.77 -35.58 -17.12
C GLY A 46 -28.56 -34.69 -17.35
N LYS A 47 -28.55 -33.93 -18.45
CA LYS A 47 -27.58 -32.86 -18.66
C LYS A 47 -27.90 -31.69 -17.72
N THR A 48 -27.24 -31.62 -16.58
CA THR A 48 -27.07 -30.37 -15.83
C THR A 48 -25.66 -29.86 -16.07
N HIS A 49 -25.57 -28.64 -16.61
CA HIS A 49 -24.34 -27.88 -16.84
C HIS A 49 -23.70 -27.50 -15.49
N ASP A 50 -22.82 -28.35 -14.97
CA ASP A 50 -21.89 -28.00 -13.89
C ASP A 50 -20.45 -28.16 -14.43
N ASP A 51 -20.10 -27.39 -15.47
CA ASP A 51 -18.86 -27.55 -16.25
C ASP A 51 -17.62 -26.85 -15.66
N ASP A 52 -17.68 -26.24 -14.47
CA ASP A 52 -16.55 -25.42 -13.94
C ASP A 52 -16.03 -25.87 -12.56
N VAL A 53 -16.00 -27.17 -12.27
CA VAL A 53 -15.32 -27.67 -11.05
C VAL A 53 -13.81 -27.77 -11.32
N VAL A 54 -13.07 -26.71 -10.98
CA VAL A 54 -11.61 -26.68 -11.09
C VAL A 54 -10.98 -27.72 -10.14
N PRO A 55 -10.12 -28.64 -10.62
CA PRO A 55 -9.47 -29.64 -9.78
C PRO A 55 -8.69 -28.99 -8.63
N THR A 56 -8.86 -29.50 -7.41
CA THR A 56 -8.15 -28.98 -6.25
C THR A 56 -6.68 -29.40 -6.30
N THR A 57 -5.76 -28.46 -6.55
CA THR A 57 -4.31 -28.73 -6.53
C THR A 57 -3.77 -28.81 -5.10
N PHE A 58 -2.96 -29.84 -4.82
CA PHE A 58 -2.26 -30.01 -3.54
C PHE A 58 -0.80 -29.58 -3.63
N VAL A 59 -0.32 -28.96 -2.56
CA VAL A 59 1.04 -28.41 -2.43
C VAL A 59 1.71 -28.96 -1.18
N ARG A 60 3.01 -29.20 -1.28
CA ARG A 60 3.90 -29.70 -0.23
C ARG A 60 4.86 -28.59 0.17
N THR A 61 4.98 -28.35 1.48
CA THR A 61 5.91 -27.37 2.04
C THR A 61 7.33 -27.94 2.12
N PRO A 62 8.37 -27.10 2.33
CA PRO A 62 9.74 -27.58 2.59
C PRO A 62 9.87 -28.49 3.81
N CYS A 63 8.95 -28.36 4.76
CA CYS A 63 8.83 -29.21 5.94
C CYS A 63 7.95 -30.44 5.73
N ASP A 64 7.70 -30.81 4.46
CA ASP A 64 7.05 -32.03 4.01
C ASP A 64 5.56 -32.20 4.36
N HIS A 65 4.90 -31.11 4.78
CA HIS A 65 3.45 -31.11 5.05
C HIS A 65 2.66 -30.77 3.78
N VAL A 66 1.52 -31.43 3.58
CA VAL A 66 0.68 -31.28 2.40
C VAL A 66 -0.61 -30.51 2.71
N PHE A 67 -0.98 -29.58 1.83
CA PHE A 67 -2.18 -28.74 1.92
C PHE A 67 -2.80 -28.57 0.53
N CYS A 68 -4.10 -28.24 0.44
CA CYS A 68 -4.59 -27.68 -0.82
C CYS A 68 -4.00 -26.27 -1.01
N ARG A 69 -3.71 -25.93 -2.28
CA ARG A 69 -3.05 -24.68 -2.66
C ARG A 69 -3.73 -23.45 -2.06
N SER A 70 -5.04 -23.35 -2.18
CA SER A 70 -5.85 -22.22 -1.71
C SER A 70 -5.78 -22.01 -0.19
N CYS A 71 -5.75 -23.09 0.59
CA CYS A 71 -5.59 -22.98 2.05
C CYS A 71 -4.20 -22.52 2.43
N MET A 72 -3.14 -23.02 1.75
CA MET A 72 -1.78 -22.62 2.06
C MET A 72 -1.50 -21.16 1.68
N GLU A 73 -1.95 -20.72 0.50
CA GLU A 73 -1.93 -19.32 0.09
C GLU A 73 -2.62 -18.43 1.12
N ARG A 74 -3.83 -18.81 1.56
CA ARG A 74 -4.57 -18.05 2.57
C ARG A 74 -3.81 -17.97 3.89
N VAL A 75 -3.10 -19.02 4.32
CA VAL A 75 -2.30 -18.99 5.55
C VAL A 75 -1.08 -18.07 5.41
N LEU A 76 -0.34 -18.18 4.31
CA LEU A 76 0.89 -17.42 4.10
C LEU A 76 0.61 -15.94 3.84
N LEU A 77 -0.42 -15.64 3.03
CA LEU A 77 -0.83 -14.28 2.68
C LEU A 77 -1.64 -13.58 3.78
N ARG A 78 -2.06 -14.30 4.83
CA ARG A 78 -2.78 -13.69 5.96
C ARG A 78 -1.84 -12.75 6.70
N ARG A 79 -2.13 -11.46 6.66
CA ARG A 79 -1.42 -10.46 7.45
C ARG A 79 -1.47 -10.88 8.93
N PRO A 80 -0.33 -10.99 9.63
CA PRO A 80 -0.33 -11.36 11.04
C PRO A 80 -1.11 -10.30 11.82
N THR A 81 -2.23 -10.70 12.42
CA THR A 81 -3.08 -9.85 13.26
C THR A 81 -2.48 -9.64 14.66
N GLY A 82 -1.14 -9.76 14.82
CA GLY A 82 -0.48 -9.86 16.12
C GLY A 82 0.83 -9.09 16.20
N ARG A 83 0.90 -8.18 17.19
CA ARG A 83 2.05 -7.38 17.68
C ARG A 83 2.81 -6.56 16.61
N MET A 84 2.47 -5.29 16.64
CA MET A 84 2.76 -4.16 15.77
C MET A 84 4.22 -3.66 15.88
N GLY A 85 5.21 -4.47 15.52
CA GLY A 85 6.63 -4.08 15.62
C GLY A 85 7.53 -4.40 14.44
N ASP A 86 7.19 -5.38 13.59
CA ASP A 86 8.07 -5.80 12.50
C ASP A 86 7.32 -5.85 11.17
N ARG A 87 7.06 -4.66 10.62
CA ARG A 87 6.25 -4.44 9.40
C ARG A 87 7.08 -4.58 8.10
N ARG A 88 8.26 -5.23 8.15
CA ARG A 88 9.18 -5.38 7.00
C ARG A 88 9.06 -6.70 6.24
N VAL A 89 8.25 -7.65 6.70
CA VAL A 89 8.11 -8.96 6.03
C VAL A 89 6.88 -8.93 5.11
N VAL A 90 7.12 -8.97 3.80
CA VAL A 90 6.09 -9.22 2.78
C VAL A 90 5.45 -10.58 3.10
N PRO A 91 4.11 -10.74 3.05
CA PRO A 91 3.39 -11.93 3.51
C PRO A 91 3.54 -13.13 2.56
N THR A 92 4.72 -13.31 1.99
CA THR A 92 5.10 -14.53 1.28
C THR A 92 5.78 -15.52 2.23
N LEU A 93 6.06 -15.12 3.48
CA LEU A 93 6.63 -15.96 4.54
C LEU A 93 5.62 -16.09 5.67
N GLY A 94 5.35 -17.32 6.09
CA GLY A 94 4.45 -17.60 7.21
C GLY A 94 4.73 -18.96 7.85
N PRO A 95 4.27 -19.20 9.09
CA PRO A 95 4.46 -20.48 9.75
C PRO A 95 3.59 -21.55 9.10
N CYS A 96 4.17 -22.73 8.83
CA CYS A 96 3.41 -23.93 8.46
C CYS A 96 2.34 -24.24 9.53
N PRO A 97 1.07 -24.49 9.16
CA PRO A 97 0.01 -24.79 10.13
C PRO A 97 0.30 -25.99 11.04
N MET A 98 1.09 -26.95 10.58
CA MET A 98 1.35 -28.21 11.28
C MET A 98 2.57 -28.14 12.21
N CYS A 99 3.74 -27.78 11.68
CA CYS A 99 4.99 -27.75 12.46
C CYS A 99 5.48 -26.35 12.86
N ARG A 100 4.83 -25.29 12.36
CA ARG A 100 5.20 -23.87 12.56
C ARG A 100 6.55 -23.44 11.98
N GLU A 101 7.23 -24.29 11.21
CA GLU A 101 8.40 -23.90 10.44
C GLU A 101 8.06 -22.77 9.47
N VAL A 102 8.97 -21.81 9.29
CA VAL A 102 8.73 -20.67 8.39
C VAL A 102 8.81 -21.18 6.95
N VAL A 103 7.70 -21.06 6.22
CA VAL A 103 7.56 -21.50 4.84
C VAL A 103 7.39 -20.29 3.94
N SER A 104 8.08 -20.30 2.81
CA SER A 104 7.86 -19.36 1.72
C SER A 104 6.81 -19.87 0.75
N LEU A 105 5.94 -18.98 0.26
CA LEU A 105 4.99 -19.26 -0.81
C LEU A 105 5.70 -19.81 -2.06
N PHE A 106 6.91 -19.33 -2.32
CA PHE A 106 7.72 -19.73 -3.47
C PHE A 106 8.46 -21.06 -3.29
N ASP A 107 8.52 -21.60 -2.07
CA ASP A 107 9.16 -22.88 -1.79
C ASP A 107 8.17 -24.05 -1.83
N LEU A 108 6.90 -23.78 -2.14
CA LEU A 108 5.86 -24.81 -2.27
C LEU A 108 6.09 -25.66 -3.54
N ARG A 109 5.92 -26.97 -3.41
CA ARG A 109 6.06 -27.96 -4.49
C ARG A 109 4.74 -28.69 -4.73
N PRO A 110 4.43 -29.19 -5.93
CA PRO A 110 3.27 -30.04 -6.14
C PRO A 110 3.35 -31.30 -5.25
N ALA A 111 2.24 -31.72 -4.65
CA ALA A 111 2.24 -32.87 -3.75
C ALA A 111 2.47 -34.22 -4.44
N GLU A 112 2.19 -34.29 -5.75
CA GLU A 112 2.27 -35.49 -6.59
C GLU A 112 3.70 -35.85 -7.02
N GLU A 113 4.66 -34.93 -6.88
CA GLU A 113 6.07 -35.25 -7.10
C GLU A 113 6.61 -36.06 -5.91
N SER A 114 6.70 -37.38 -6.10
CA SER A 114 7.30 -38.26 -5.11
C SER A 114 8.78 -37.89 -4.88
N ALA A 115 9.21 -37.90 -3.62
CA ALA A 115 10.55 -37.45 -3.20
C ALA A 115 11.73 -38.24 -3.80
N THR A 116 11.46 -39.27 -4.61
CA THR A 116 12.43 -40.22 -5.17
C THR A 116 12.73 -40.00 -6.64
N THR A 117 11.97 -39.18 -7.37
CA THR A 117 12.29 -38.83 -8.77
C THR A 117 13.32 -37.72 -8.84
N THR A 118 14.59 -38.05 -8.57
CA THR A 118 15.72 -37.25 -9.05
C THR A 118 15.74 -37.32 -10.58
N THR A 119 15.51 -36.20 -11.25
CA THR A 119 15.73 -36.09 -12.69
C THR A 119 17.20 -36.42 -12.99
N GLU A 120 17.48 -37.14 -14.09
CA GLU A 120 18.83 -37.60 -14.46
C GLU A 120 19.86 -36.45 -14.61
N ASN A 121 19.39 -35.19 -14.63
CA ASN A 121 20.19 -33.98 -14.72
C ASN A 121 20.46 -33.29 -13.37
N GLY A 122 20.05 -33.86 -12.24
CA GLY A 122 20.39 -33.34 -10.91
C GLY A 122 19.79 -31.97 -10.56
N GLY A 123 18.74 -31.55 -11.27
CA GLY A 123 18.00 -30.31 -11.00
C GLY A 123 16.92 -30.51 -9.93
N PRO A 124 16.66 -29.52 -9.05
CA PRO A 124 15.58 -29.58 -8.07
C PRO A 124 14.20 -29.69 -8.75
N SER A 125 13.27 -30.34 -8.05
CA SER A 125 11.90 -30.62 -8.48
C SER A 125 11.09 -29.34 -8.76
N SER A 126 9.99 -29.45 -9.53
CA SER A 126 9.25 -28.27 -10.00
C SER A 126 8.57 -27.56 -8.82
N PHE A 127 8.64 -26.24 -8.79
CA PHE A 127 7.91 -25.43 -7.80
C PHE A 127 6.51 -25.14 -8.32
N VAL A 128 5.53 -25.00 -7.42
CA VAL A 128 4.13 -24.65 -7.77
C VAL A 128 4.06 -23.33 -8.55
N TYR A 129 5.01 -22.43 -8.27
CA TYR A 129 5.21 -21.15 -8.97
C TYR A 129 6.49 -21.16 -9.80
N GLY A 130 6.72 -22.27 -10.51
CA GLY A 130 7.89 -22.48 -11.34
C GLY A 130 7.92 -21.59 -12.59
N ASP A 131 9.10 -21.57 -13.21
CA ASP A 131 9.50 -20.72 -14.33
C ASP A 131 8.54 -20.75 -15.56
N GLU A 132 7.72 -21.79 -15.74
CA GLU A 132 6.87 -21.97 -16.94
C GLU A 132 5.36 -21.84 -16.67
N SER A 133 4.95 -21.51 -15.45
CA SER A 133 3.53 -21.33 -15.12
C SER A 133 3.01 -19.94 -15.54
N ASP A 134 1.83 -19.88 -16.16
CA ASP A 134 1.15 -18.64 -16.55
C ASP A 134 0.92 -17.74 -15.31
N ALA A 135 1.62 -16.61 -15.30
CA ALA A 135 1.65 -15.65 -14.20
C ALA A 135 0.31 -14.91 -13.99
N SER A 136 -0.61 -14.98 -14.96
CA SER A 136 -1.96 -14.42 -14.87
C SER A 136 -2.84 -15.13 -13.83
N SER A 137 -2.50 -16.37 -13.46
CA SER A 137 -3.23 -17.22 -12.51
C SER A 137 -2.87 -16.99 -11.02
N TRP A 138 -2.01 -16.01 -10.71
CA TRP A 138 -1.52 -15.79 -9.35
C TRP A 138 -2.46 -14.86 -8.56
N PRO A 139 -2.85 -15.20 -7.32
CA PRO A 139 -3.87 -14.48 -6.54
C PRO A 139 -3.44 -13.10 -5.98
N VAL A 140 -2.48 -12.42 -6.60
CA VAL A 140 -1.77 -11.25 -6.04
C VAL A 140 -2.05 -9.92 -6.77
N ALA A 141 -3.17 -9.81 -7.48
CA ALA A 141 -3.57 -8.57 -8.16
C ALA A 141 -3.59 -7.35 -7.20
N ASN A 142 -3.04 -6.20 -7.63
CA ASN A 142 -2.78 -4.94 -6.87
C ASN A 142 -1.62 -4.94 -5.85
N CYS A 143 -0.58 -5.78 -6.01
CA CYS A 143 0.57 -5.82 -5.10
C CYS A 143 1.94 -5.58 -5.78
N ARG A 144 2.92 -5.22 -4.94
CA ARG A 144 4.36 -5.12 -5.25
C ARG A 144 4.87 -6.33 -6.05
N TYR A 145 5.58 -6.04 -7.13
CA TYR A 145 6.16 -6.97 -8.09
C TYR A 145 7.32 -7.82 -7.52
N ARG A 146 7.39 -9.11 -7.92
CA ARG A 146 8.60 -9.92 -8.19
C ARG A 146 8.23 -11.29 -8.84
N GLN A 147 8.88 -11.86 -9.89
CA GLN A 147 10.20 -12.56 -9.96
C GLN A 147 10.56 -13.04 -11.40
N ARG A 148 11.87 -13.16 -11.75
CA ARG A 148 12.44 -14.37 -12.42
C ARG A 148 13.95 -14.58 -12.18
N VAL A 149 14.43 -15.83 -12.30
CA VAL A 149 15.83 -16.29 -12.16
C VAL A 149 16.48 -16.38 -13.55
N LEU A 150 17.77 -16.01 -13.64
CA LEU A 150 18.57 -16.22 -14.86
C LEU A 150 19.78 -17.11 -14.55
N LEU A 151 20.15 -17.92 -15.55
CA LEU A 151 21.12 -19.03 -15.52
C LEU A 151 22.49 -18.69 -14.87
N PRO A 152 23.28 -19.71 -14.46
CA PRO A 152 24.52 -19.51 -13.71
C PRO A 152 25.58 -18.69 -14.46
N ILE A 153 26.25 -17.76 -13.75
CA ILE A 153 27.32 -16.90 -14.30
C ILE A 153 28.70 -17.54 -14.07
N GLN A 154 29.53 -17.55 -15.12
CA GLN A 154 30.91 -18.08 -15.10
C GLN A 154 32.01 -17.03 -14.80
N ASP A 155 31.68 -15.74 -14.57
CA ASP A 155 32.71 -14.71 -14.30
C ASP A 155 32.31 -13.70 -13.19
N PRO A 156 32.97 -13.76 -12.02
CA PRO A 156 32.68 -12.90 -10.87
C PRO A 156 33.25 -11.46 -10.97
N ASN A 157 33.95 -11.08 -12.04
CA ASN A 157 34.65 -9.78 -12.12
C ASN A 157 33.96 -8.69 -12.98
N SER A 158 32.70 -8.88 -13.41
CA SER A 158 31.99 -7.89 -14.25
C SER A 158 31.28 -6.77 -13.45
N THR A 159 31.15 -5.58 -14.06
CA THR A 159 30.46 -4.42 -13.47
C THR A 159 28.94 -4.64 -13.42
N PRO A 160 28.20 -4.09 -12.42
CA PRO A 160 26.76 -4.30 -12.28
C PRO A 160 25.92 -3.93 -13.52
N TRP A 161 26.33 -2.89 -14.25
CA TRP A 161 25.66 -2.47 -15.50
C TRP A 161 25.81 -3.49 -16.62
N ALA A 162 26.99 -4.12 -16.74
CA ALA A 162 27.20 -5.24 -17.67
C ALA A 162 26.49 -6.53 -17.21
N LEU A 163 26.26 -6.68 -15.90
CA LEU A 163 25.53 -7.81 -15.30
C LEU A 163 24.01 -7.72 -15.49
N ILE A 164 23.44 -6.52 -15.46
CA ILE A 164 22.01 -6.30 -15.76
C ILE A 164 21.80 -6.25 -17.28
N GLY A 165 22.71 -5.62 -18.03
CA GLY A 165 22.67 -5.54 -19.49
C GLY A 165 22.91 -6.87 -20.24
N ARG A 166 23.36 -7.95 -19.60
CA ARG A 166 23.44 -9.30 -20.20
C ARG A 166 22.20 -10.17 -19.94
N LYS A 167 21.30 -9.71 -19.07
CA LYS A 167 20.21 -10.52 -18.51
C LYS A 167 18.89 -10.41 -19.27
N GLY A 168 18.79 -9.48 -20.22
CA GLY A 168 17.58 -9.26 -21.01
C GLY A 168 16.52 -8.45 -20.26
N PRO A 169 15.36 -8.23 -20.89
CA PRO A 169 14.28 -7.43 -20.33
C PRO A 169 13.61 -8.05 -19.10
N ILE A 170 12.94 -7.22 -18.29
CA ILE A 170 12.15 -7.63 -17.12
C ILE A 170 10.67 -7.33 -17.39
N GLU A 171 9.84 -8.36 -17.58
CA GLU A 171 8.43 -8.26 -17.98
C GLU A 171 7.44 -8.41 -16.78
N GLY A 172 6.33 -7.68 -16.80
CA GLY A 172 5.16 -7.87 -15.91
C GLY A 172 4.01 -6.88 -16.14
N HIS A 173 2.75 -7.34 -16.08
CA HIS A 173 1.52 -6.51 -16.25
C HIS A 173 1.52 -5.63 -17.51
N GLY A 174 1.99 -6.16 -18.63
CA GLY A 174 2.11 -5.37 -19.86
C GLY A 174 3.16 -4.26 -19.76
N ILE A 175 4.13 -4.33 -18.84
CA ILE A 175 5.25 -3.39 -18.74
C ILE A 175 6.58 -4.16 -18.68
N GLU A 176 7.53 -3.77 -19.53
CA GLU A 176 8.82 -4.42 -19.68
C GLU A 176 9.95 -3.43 -19.41
N PHE A 177 10.66 -3.53 -18.29
CA PHE A 177 11.82 -2.67 -17.99
C PHE A 177 13.11 -3.22 -18.61
N ARG A 178 13.88 -2.35 -19.24
CA ARG A 178 15.16 -2.64 -19.89
C ARG A 178 16.24 -1.74 -19.31
N PHE A 179 17.37 -2.33 -18.94
CA PHE A 179 18.49 -1.58 -18.34
C PHE A 179 19.76 -1.70 -19.20
N HIS A 180 19.59 -1.91 -20.51
CA HIS A 180 20.68 -2.05 -21.46
C HIS A 180 21.27 -0.66 -21.85
N ASP A 181 22.52 -0.66 -22.31
CA ASP A 181 23.21 0.50 -22.88
C ASP A 181 22.55 0.87 -24.22
N PRO A 182 22.29 2.16 -24.55
CA PRO A 182 22.84 3.37 -23.93
C PRO A 182 22.09 3.95 -22.72
N ALA A 183 20.85 3.54 -22.45
CA ALA A 183 20.05 4.10 -21.36
C ALA A 183 18.93 3.16 -20.90
N PRO A 184 18.58 3.13 -19.60
CA PRO A 184 17.39 2.43 -19.13
C PRO A 184 16.14 2.90 -19.85
N SER A 185 15.27 1.94 -20.19
CA SER A 185 13.97 2.15 -20.81
C SER A 185 12.91 1.23 -20.21
N PHE A 186 11.66 1.44 -20.57
CA PHE A 186 10.62 0.44 -20.42
C PHE A 186 9.71 0.43 -21.65
N ARG A 187 8.99 -0.67 -21.84
CA ARG A 187 8.00 -0.84 -22.89
C ARG A 187 6.66 -1.18 -22.27
N ILE A 188 5.59 -0.92 -23.00
CA ILE A 188 4.26 -1.39 -22.66
C ILE A 188 3.86 -2.45 -23.68
N VAL A 189 3.53 -3.63 -23.19
CA VAL A 189 3.10 -4.79 -23.97
C VAL A 189 1.58 -4.86 -23.81
N ASP A 190 0.84 -4.63 -24.90
CA ASP A 190 -0.59 -4.94 -24.95
C ASP A 190 -0.73 -6.34 -25.55
N GLU A 191 -1.67 -7.12 -25.03
CA GLU A 191 -2.06 -8.37 -25.67
C GLU A 191 -3.08 -8.01 -26.74
N ASP A 192 -2.87 -8.49 -27.97
CA ASP A 192 -3.81 -8.24 -29.05
C ASP A 192 -5.19 -8.73 -28.63
N ASP A 193 -6.15 -7.80 -28.53
CA ASP A 193 -7.57 -8.14 -28.52
C ASP A 193 -7.88 -8.68 -29.92
N ASP A 194 -7.67 -10.00 -30.13
CA ASP A 194 -8.05 -10.78 -31.32
C ASP A 194 -9.61 -10.89 -31.44
N ASP A 195 -10.35 -9.85 -31.05
CA ASP A 195 -11.81 -9.76 -31.15
C ASP A 195 -12.14 -8.69 -32.19
N ASP A 196 -12.26 -9.09 -33.46
CA ASP A 196 -13.18 -8.53 -34.49
C ASP A 196 -12.81 -8.98 -35.92
N ASP A 197 -12.52 -10.28 -36.12
CA ASP A 197 -12.75 -10.89 -37.45
C ASP A 197 -14.08 -11.65 -37.38
N ASP A 198 -15.18 -10.88 -37.39
CA ASP A 198 -16.47 -11.31 -37.92
C ASP A 198 -16.28 -11.63 -39.42
N ASP A 199 -15.65 -12.78 -39.72
CA ASP A 199 -15.72 -13.39 -41.04
C ASP A 199 -17.10 -14.03 -41.20
N GLU A 200 -18.05 -13.18 -41.58
CA GLU A 200 -19.25 -13.55 -42.31
C GLU A 200 -18.90 -14.53 -43.45
N ASP A 201 -19.46 -15.73 -43.37
CA ASP A 201 -19.97 -16.52 -44.48
C ASP A 201 -19.02 -16.79 -45.67
N GLY A 202 -18.08 -17.73 -45.48
CA GLY A 202 -17.24 -18.28 -46.56
C GLY A 202 -17.20 -19.80 -46.60
N GLU A 203 -18.28 -20.47 -47.00
CA GLU A 203 -18.22 -21.88 -47.42
C GLU A 203 -17.27 -22.04 -48.63
N GLY A 204 -16.09 -22.62 -48.41
CA GLY A 204 -15.18 -22.93 -49.52
C GLY A 204 -13.90 -23.64 -49.06
N GLY A 205 -13.90 -24.97 -49.15
CA GLY A 205 -12.83 -25.82 -48.62
C GLY A 205 -11.46 -25.70 -49.29
N GLY A 206 -10.47 -26.25 -48.60
CA GLY A 206 -9.12 -26.48 -49.14
C GLY A 206 -8.08 -26.53 -48.04
N GLY A 207 -7.73 -27.74 -47.59
CA GLY A 207 -6.74 -27.96 -46.54
C GLY A 207 -5.37 -27.37 -46.88
N GLY A 208 -4.88 -26.51 -45.99
CA GLY A 208 -3.52 -25.98 -45.98
C GLY A 208 -3.09 -25.81 -44.53
N GLN A 209 -2.27 -26.75 -44.06
CA GLN A 209 -1.68 -26.76 -42.73
C GLN A 209 -0.62 -25.65 -42.67
N HIS A 210 -1.04 -24.45 -42.27
CA HIS A 210 -0.15 -23.32 -42.02
C HIS A 210 0.14 -23.22 -40.52
N ASP A 211 1.44 -23.20 -40.19
CA ASP A 211 1.99 -22.89 -38.86
C ASP A 211 1.29 -21.67 -38.23
N LYS A 212 0.45 -21.93 -37.22
CA LYS A 212 -0.11 -20.91 -36.31
C LYS A 212 0.80 -20.68 -35.10
N ASP A 213 2.12 -20.77 -35.29
CA ASP A 213 3.11 -20.64 -34.20
C ASP A 213 3.91 -19.35 -34.34
N ARG A 214 3.29 -18.25 -33.90
CA ARG A 214 3.89 -17.07 -33.24
C ARG A 214 2.90 -15.90 -33.26
N ARG A 215 2.04 -15.83 -32.24
CA ARG A 215 1.40 -14.57 -31.85
C ARG A 215 2.49 -13.61 -31.39
N SER A 216 2.86 -12.66 -32.24
CA SER A 216 3.77 -11.59 -31.89
C SER A 216 2.97 -10.51 -31.18
N ALA A 217 3.10 -10.41 -29.85
CA ALA A 217 2.51 -9.33 -29.06
C ALA A 217 2.82 -7.97 -29.70
N ILE A 218 1.81 -7.12 -29.90
CA ILE A 218 2.01 -5.77 -30.42
C ILE A 218 2.65 -4.92 -29.31
N VAL A 219 3.91 -4.56 -29.54
CA VAL A 219 4.67 -3.65 -28.69
C VAL A 219 4.33 -2.23 -29.10
N PHE A 220 3.62 -1.49 -28.25
CA PHE A 220 3.05 -0.21 -28.65
C PHE A 220 4.02 0.97 -28.61
N ASP A 221 5.03 1.02 -27.71
CA ASP A 221 6.10 2.03 -27.73
C ASP A 221 7.22 1.70 -26.70
N GLU A 222 8.48 2.07 -27.00
CA GLU A 222 9.61 2.03 -26.04
C GLU A 222 9.91 3.43 -25.52
N TYR A 223 9.99 3.55 -24.19
CA TYR A 223 10.17 4.81 -23.48
C TYR A 223 11.46 4.80 -22.68
N HIS A 224 12.34 5.76 -22.93
CA HIS A 224 13.57 5.93 -22.16
C HIS A 224 13.32 6.79 -20.92
N PHE A 225 14.03 6.51 -19.82
CA PHE A 225 13.96 7.34 -18.62
C PHE A 225 14.72 8.65 -18.84
N ASP A 226 14.05 9.78 -18.66
CA ASP A 226 14.64 11.13 -18.76
C ASP A 226 15.60 11.40 -17.59
N GLU A 227 15.23 10.91 -16.40
CA GLU A 227 16.00 11.03 -15.16
C GLU A 227 16.07 9.66 -14.51
N TYR A 228 17.26 9.20 -14.16
CA TYR A 228 17.40 7.95 -13.41
C TYR A 228 18.64 7.93 -12.52
N HIS A 229 18.54 7.16 -11.44
CA HIS A 229 19.62 6.94 -10.50
C HIS A 229 19.57 5.50 -9.97
N PHE A 230 20.73 4.86 -9.85
CA PHE A 230 20.85 3.52 -9.25
C PHE A 230 21.76 3.57 -8.04
N HIS A 231 21.18 3.44 -6.85
CA HIS A 231 21.93 3.36 -5.60
C HIS A 231 22.38 1.93 -5.33
N ARG A 232 23.68 1.67 -5.55
CA ARG A 232 24.27 0.33 -5.41
C ARG A 232 24.19 -0.24 -4.01
N GLY A 233 24.33 0.58 -2.96
CA GLY A 233 24.35 0.10 -1.57
C GLY A 233 23.01 -0.47 -1.09
N SER A 234 21.90 0.05 -1.64
CA SER A 234 20.55 -0.42 -1.32
C SER A 234 19.90 -1.19 -2.47
N MET A 235 20.66 -1.43 -3.55
CA MET A 235 20.18 -2.03 -4.79
C MET A 235 18.88 -1.38 -5.28
N THR A 236 18.81 -0.05 -5.30
CA THR A 236 17.56 0.68 -5.61
C THR A 236 17.74 1.52 -6.88
N PHE A 237 16.90 1.27 -7.88
CA PHE A 237 16.71 2.13 -9.04
C PHE A 237 15.58 3.12 -8.77
N THR A 238 15.78 4.36 -9.17
CA THR A 238 14.74 5.38 -9.26
C THR A 238 14.77 5.94 -10.67
N GLY A 239 13.66 5.93 -11.37
CA GLY A 239 13.55 6.43 -12.74
C GLY A 239 12.33 7.31 -12.91
N ARG A 240 12.41 8.28 -13.81
CA ARG A 240 11.28 9.08 -14.27
C ARG A 240 11.28 9.16 -15.79
N VAL A 241 10.11 8.98 -16.37
CA VAL A 241 9.83 9.23 -17.78
C VAL A 241 8.73 10.26 -17.91
N THR A 242 8.79 11.07 -18.95
CA THR A 242 7.79 12.03 -19.36
C THR A 242 7.29 11.68 -20.77
N PHE A 243 6.00 11.83 -20.97
CA PHE A 243 5.31 11.50 -22.22
C PHE A 243 4.89 12.79 -22.94
N GLU A 244 5.80 13.78 -23.02
CA GLU A 244 5.45 15.15 -23.42
C GLU A 244 4.77 15.22 -24.79
N ASP A 245 5.29 14.47 -25.76
CA ASP A 245 4.78 14.47 -27.14
C ASP A 245 3.60 13.52 -27.36
N ARG A 246 3.47 12.48 -26.53
CA ARG A 246 2.47 11.40 -26.69
C ARG A 246 2.02 10.89 -25.33
N PRO A 247 1.11 11.60 -24.65
CA PRO A 247 0.62 11.15 -23.35
C PRO A 247 -0.05 9.78 -23.48
N MET A 248 0.37 8.86 -22.63
CA MET A 248 -0.13 7.48 -22.61
C MET A 248 -1.60 7.47 -22.18
N ARG A 249 -2.46 6.75 -22.89
CA ARG A 249 -3.88 6.67 -22.57
C ARG A 249 -4.17 5.39 -21.79
N GLY A 250 -4.72 5.50 -20.59
CA GLY A 250 -5.18 4.32 -19.84
C GLY A 250 -6.40 3.70 -20.52
N LYS A 251 -6.33 2.41 -20.85
CA LYS A 251 -7.41 1.65 -21.51
C LYS A 251 -8.67 1.59 -20.64
N LEU A 252 -8.48 1.36 -19.33
CA LEU A 252 -9.58 1.19 -18.36
C LEU A 252 -10.20 2.50 -17.87
N ASP A 253 -9.41 3.55 -17.67
CA ASP A 253 -9.87 4.82 -17.07
C ASP A 253 -10.02 5.96 -18.08
N GLY A 254 -9.57 5.74 -19.33
CA GLY A 254 -9.54 6.75 -20.39
C GLY A 254 -8.63 7.95 -20.11
N ARG A 255 -7.85 7.95 -19.03
CA ARG A 255 -7.04 9.10 -18.60
C ARG A 255 -5.77 9.19 -19.45
N ARG A 256 -5.25 10.43 -19.56
CA ARG A 256 -3.98 10.71 -20.25
C ARG A 256 -2.88 10.93 -19.22
N TYR A 257 -1.91 10.02 -19.22
CA TYR A 257 -0.73 10.03 -18.39
C TYR A 257 0.39 10.79 -19.09
N ASN A 258 1.01 11.73 -18.39
CA ASN A 258 2.09 12.55 -18.93
C ASN A 258 3.45 12.26 -18.30
N ALA A 259 3.51 11.47 -17.23
CA ALA A 259 4.76 10.97 -16.68
C ALA A 259 4.54 9.69 -15.86
N LEU A 260 5.59 8.88 -15.77
CA LEU A 260 5.72 7.77 -14.83
C LEU A 260 6.99 7.99 -14.02
N ALA A 261 6.88 7.96 -12.70
CA ALA A 261 8.02 7.83 -11.79
C ALA A 261 8.02 6.44 -11.17
N CYS A 262 9.17 5.78 -11.10
CA CYS A 262 9.28 4.45 -10.50
C CYS A 262 10.43 4.36 -9.50
N THR A 263 10.24 3.54 -8.47
CA THR A 263 11.30 3.08 -7.56
C THR A 263 11.32 1.57 -7.54
N LEU A 264 12.42 0.97 -7.98
CA LEU A 264 12.59 -0.48 -8.07
C LEU A 264 13.72 -0.89 -7.12
N ASN A 265 13.42 -1.68 -6.10
CA ASN A 265 14.41 -2.29 -5.23
C ASN A 265 14.75 -3.68 -5.77
N PHE A 266 16.03 -4.00 -5.92
CA PHE A 266 16.52 -5.25 -6.44
C PHE A 266 17.05 -6.15 -5.33
N SER A 267 17.26 -7.42 -5.67
CA SER A 267 18.04 -8.34 -4.86
C SER A 267 19.45 -7.84 -4.59
N ASP A 268 20.08 -8.37 -3.54
CA ASP A 268 21.49 -8.06 -3.23
C ASP A 268 22.43 -8.42 -4.38
N ASP A 269 22.04 -9.38 -5.23
CA ASP A 269 22.78 -9.82 -6.42
C ASP A 269 22.23 -9.26 -7.76
N GLY A 270 21.26 -8.34 -7.71
CA GLY A 270 20.69 -7.66 -8.87
C GLY A 270 20.04 -8.60 -9.89
N ARG A 271 19.55 -9.76 -9.47
CA ARG A 271 18.90 -10.76 -10.32
C ARG A 271 17.39 -10.53 -10.48
N TYR A 272 16.76 -9.82 -9.56
CA TYR A 272 15.32 -9.60 -9.58
C TYR A 272 14.94 -8.31 -8.86
N ILE A 273 13.74 -7.80 -9.13
CA ILE A 273 13.14 -6.68 -8.42
C ILE A 273 12.40 -7.24 -7.19
N ARG A 274 12.84 -6.91 -5.97
CA ARG A 274 12.17 -7.21 -4.69
C ARG A 274 10.88 -6.43 -4.51
N VAL A 275 10.88 -5.16 -4.90
CA VAL A 275 9.79 -4.21 -4.70
C VAL A 275 9.80 -3.21 -5.85
N GLY A 276 8.65 -3.01 -6.51
CA GLY A 276 8.44 -1.89 -7.43
C GLY A 276 7.34 -0.97 -6.90
N ASP A 277 7.60 0.33 -6.91
CA ASP A 277 6.62 1.41 -6.67
C ASP A 277 6.51 2.24 -7.94
N LEU A 278 5.32 2.32 -8.53
CA LEU A 278 5.03 3.01 -9.79
C LEU A 278 4.02 4.14 -9.53
N ASN A 279 4.42 5.37 -9.83
CA ASN A 279 3.63 6.57 -9.64
C ASN A 279 3.36 7.25 -10.97
N TRP A 280 2.13 7.06 -11.47
CA TRP A 280 1.66 7.66 -12.71
C TRP A 280 1.08 9.05 -12.46
N ARG A 281 1.56 10.04 -13.22
CA ARG A 281 0.99 11.39 -13.23
C ARG A 281 0.08 11.56 -14.43
N TYR A 282 -1.12 12.07 -14.18
CA TYR A 282 -2.08 12.41 -15.22
C TYR A 282 -2.06 13.91 -15.49
N ARG A 283 -2.28 14.29 -16.76
CA ARG A 283 -2.52 15.68 -17.12
C ARG A 283 -4.01 15.97 -16.90
N PRO A 284 -4.38 16.96 -16.07
CA PRO A 284 -5.77 17.39 -15.98
C PRO A 284 -6.25 17.78 -17.38
N ARG A 285 -7.46 17.34 -17.73
CA ARG A 285 -8.09 17.68 -19.00
C ARG A 285 -8.34 19.20 -19.02
N VAL A 286 -7.45 19.94 -19.66
CA VAL A 286 -7.71 21.32 -20.05
C VAL A 286 -8.39 21.18 -21.41
N ASP A 287 -9.72 21.15 -21.42
CA ASP A 287 -10.46 21.18 -22.68
C ASP A 287 -10.26 22.56 -23.30
N ASP A 288 -9.34 22.67 -24.26
CA ASP A 288 -9.01 23.91 -24.95
C ASP A 288 -10.16 24.45 -25.84
N ASN A 289 -11.33 23.81 -25.86
CA ASN A 289 -12.45 24.17 -26.75
C ASN A 289 -13.85 24.31 -26.12
N ASP A 290 -14.05 24.09 -24.81
CA ASP A 290 -15.40 24.21 -24.20
C ASP A 290 -15.58 25.49 -23.38
N VAL A 291 -15.33 26.64 -24.03
CA VAL A 291 -15.87 27.94 -23.59
C VAL A 291 -17.28 28.08 -24.17
N GLU A 292 -18.25 27.37 -23.61
CA GLU A 292 -19.63 27.84 -23.41
C GLU A 292 -20.52 26.75 -22.81
N ASN A 293 -20.92 26.97 -21.55
CA ASN A 293 -22.14 26.45 -20.92
C ASN A 293 -22.23 24.95 -20.62
N VAL A 294 -21.47 24.49 -19.63
CA VAL A 294 -21.98 23.51 -18.67
C VAL A 294 -21.86 24.11 -17.26
N ARG A 295 -22.99 24.60 -16.74
CA ARG A 295 -23.14 25.00 -15.34
C ARG A 295 -23.19 23.72 -14.51
N ILE A 296 -22.07 23.35 -13.91
CA ILE A 296 -22.04 22.43 -12.78
C ILE A 296 -22.07 23.30 -11.53
N ASP A 297 -23.23 23.40 -10.90
CA ASP A 297 -23.40 24.10 -9.62
C ASP A 297 -22.50 23.46 -8.56
N GLY A 298 -21.70 24.29 -7.87
CA GLY A 298 -21.09 23.94 -6.58
C GLY A 298 -19.69 23.32 -6.59
N MET A 299 -18.92 23.39 -7.67
CA MET A 299 -17.55 22.84 -7.66
C MET A 299 -16.58 23.75 -6.88
N TYR A 300 -16.33 23.43 -5.60
CA TYR A 300 -15.24 24.05 -4.84
C TYR A 300 -13.90 23.71 -5.49
N ARG A 301 -13.03 24.71 -5.63
CA ARG A 301 -11.65 24.50 -6.06
C ARG A 301 -10.75 24.61 -4.85
N TRP A 302 -9.73 23.76 -4.83
CA TRP A 302 -8.71 23.74 -3.79
C TRP A 302 -7.43 24.35 -4.36
N ARG A 303 -6.83 25.28 -3.63
CA ARG A 303 -5.46 25.72 -3.92
C ARG A 303 -4.62 25.42 -2.70
N SER A 304 -3.45 24.84 -2.94
CA SER A 304 -2.38 24.89 -1.96
C SER A 304 -1.91 26.34 -1.90
N VAL A 305 -2.19 27.02 -0.80
CA VAL A 305 -1.58 28.32 -0.52
C VAL A 305 -0.32 28.03 0.27
N GLU A 306 0.80 28.38 -0.34
CA GLU A 306 2.05 28.50 0.40
C GLU A 306 1.86 29.68 1.36
N VAL A 307 1.75 29.39 2.65
CA VAL A 307 1.82 30.43 3.67
C VAL A 307 3.30 30.79 3.83
N ASP A 308 3.59 32.01 4.30
CA ASP A 308 4.96 32.45 4.53
C ASP A 308 5.75 31.34 5.24
N VAL A 309 6.88 30.96 4.62
CA VAL A 309 7.82 29.95 5.11
C VAL A 309 7.38 28.46 4.94
N GLY A 310 6.84 28.11 3.78
CA GLY A 310 6.90 26.74 3.22
C GLY A 310 5.93 25.72 3.80
N ALA A 311 4.94 26.15 4.57
CA ALA A 311 3.78 25.34 4.94
C ALA A 311 2.73 25.41 3.82
N LEU A 312 2.14 24.26 3.45
CA LEU A 312 1.03 24.22 2.50
C LEU A 312 -0.29 24.16 3.28
N VAL A 313 -1.07 25.23 3.24
CA VAL A 313 -2.46 25.22 3.69
C VAL A 313 -3.36 25.07 2.47
N TYR A 314 -4.19 24.03 2.46
CA TYR A 314 -5.21 23.88 1.43
C TYR A 314 -6.35 24.83 1.73
N GLN A 315 -6.48 25.87 0.92
CA GLN A 315 -7.59 26.81 1.02
C GLN A 315 -8.68 26.43 0.02
N ARG A 316 -9.89 26.20 0.53
CA ARG A 316 -11.11 26.06 -0.27
C ARG A 316 -11.53 27.44 -0.79
N TYR A 317 -11.83 27.55 -2.07
CA TYR A 317 -12.46 28.75 -2.64
C TYR A 317 -13.63 28.35 -3.55
N GLU A 318 -14.65 29.20 -3.61
CA GLU A 318 -15.83 28.97 -4.45
C GLU A 318 -15.51 29.34 -5.90
N ALA A 319 -15.92 28.47 -6.84
CA ALA A 319 -15.78 28.74 -8.27
C ALA A 319 -16.76 29.86 -8.68
N GLY A 320 -16.34 31.11 -8.53
CA GLY A 320 -17.16 32.29 -8.80
C GLY A 320 -16.67 33.53 -8.07
N ASP A 321 -15.99 33.34 -6.94
CA ASP A 321 -15.26 34.41 -6.29
C ASP A 321 -14.09 34.81 -7.19
N SER A 322 -14.10 36.07 -7.63
CA SER A 322 -12.89 36.68 -8.19
C SER A 322 -11.76 36.43 -7.20
N PRO A 323 -10.55 36.02 -7.65
CA PRO A 323 -9.43 35.77 -6.76
C PRO A 323 -9.37 36.96 -5.81
N PRO A 324 -9.40 36.72 -4.48
CA PRO A 324 -9.59 37.78 -3.51
C PRO A 324 -8.67 38.92 -3.88
N GLY A 325 -9.23 40.12 -4.05
CA GLY A 325 -8.45 41.31 -4.36
C GLY A 325 -7.21 41.30 -3.47
N ARG A 326 -6.05 41.69 -4.03
CA ARG A 326 -4.68 41.61 -3.49
C ARG A 326 -4.48 41.94 -1.99
N ASP A 327 -5.51 42.44 -1.32
CA ASP A 327 -5.55 42.87 0.08
C ASP A 327 -6.15 41.84 1.06
N VAL A 328 -6.65 40.68 0.63
CA VAL A 328 -6.93 39.59 1.60
C VAL A 328 -5.58 39.03 2.05
N ARG A 329 -5.09 39.58 3.17
CA ARG A 329 -3.90 39.06 3.85
C ARG A 329 -4.09 37.54 4.00
N PRO A 330 -3.13 36.72 3.56
CA PRO A 330 -3.20 35.28 3.78
C PRO A 330 -3.47 35.06 5.25
N SER A 331 -4.48 34.24 5.58
CA SER A 331 -4.73 33.80 6.95
C SER A 331 -3.39 33.38 7.51
N SER A 332 -2.91 34.07 8.55
CA SER A 332 -1.65 33.72 9.21
C SER A 332 -1.72 32.22 9.48
N GLY A 333 -0.74 31.47 8.97
CA GLY A 333 -0.73 30.01 9.07
C GLY A 333 -0.76 29.54 10.53
N PRO A 334 -0.68 28.22 10.77
CA PRO A 334 -0.63 27.68 12.12
C PRO A 334 0.40 28.43 12.97
N ARG A 335 -0.01 28.92 14.15
CA ARG A 335 0.86 29.65 15.06
C ARG A 335 1.26 28.74 16.21
N TYR A 336 2.55 28.70 16.51
CA TYR A 336 3.05 27.98 17.67
C TYR A 336 2.85 28.78 18.95
N ARG A 337 2.13 28.21 19.92
CA ARG A 337 1.98 28.74 21.28
C ARG A 337 2.49 27.73 22.30
N PRO A 338 3.67 27.95 22.90
CA PRO A 338 4.29 26.97 23.78
C PRO A 338 3.65 26.92 25.19
N ASP A 339 2.75 27.85 25.51
CA ASP A 339 2.21 28.09 26.84
C ASP A 339 0.70 27.83 26.95
N ALA A 340 0.01 27.56 25.84
CA ALA A 340 -1.43 27.28 25.85
C ALA A 340 -1.82 26.34 24.70
N ILE A 341 -2.81 25.45 24.91
CA ILE A 341 -3.37 24.65 23.82
C ILE A 341 -4.13 25.51 22.80
N TRP A 342 -4.79 26.57 23.24
CA TRP A 342 -5.61 27.43 22.39
C TRP A 342 -4.74 28.29 21.47
N GLY A 343 -5.10 28.31 20.18
CA GLY A 343 -4.35 28.92 19.10
C GLY A 343 -3.42 27.93 18.36
N ASN A 344 -3.25 26.71 18.87
CA ASN A 344 -2.43 25.69 18.22
C ASN A 344 -3.23 24.79 17.26
N THR A 345 -2.53 24.28 16.26
CA THR A 345 -3.01 23.24 15.33
C THR A 345 -2.07 22.05 15.41
N PHE A 346 -2.61 20.84 15.54
CA PHE A 346 -1.84 19.61 15.57
C PHE A 346 -2.23 18.75 14.36
N CYS A 347 -1.25 18.27 13.60
CA CYS A 347 -1.49 17.51 12.39
C CYS A 347 -0.75 16.19 12.42
N GLN A 348 -1.31 15.23 11.70
CA GLN A 348 -0.64 13.96 11.43
C GLN A 348 0.14 14.06 10.13
N GLY A 349 1.31 13.43 10.10
CA GLY A 349 2.17 13.40 8.91
C GLY A 349 2.63 14.78 8.43
N LEU A 350 2.54 15.83 9.25
CA LEU A 350 2.76 17.22 8.82
C LEU A 350 1.78 17.71 7.72
N CYS A 351 0.54 17.21 7.71
CA CYS A 351 -0.49 17.68 6.77
C CYS A 351 -1.69 18.30 7.49
N VAL A 352 -1.80 19.63 7.44
CA VAL A 352 -3.00 20.33 7.90
C VAL A 352 -4.19 19.94 7.02
N GLY A 353 -5.32 19.62 7.65
CA GLY A 353 -6.53 19.16 6.99
C GLY A 353 -6.62 17.65 6.78
N MET A 354 -5.60 16.87 7.18
CA MET A 354 -5.64 15.41 7.17
C MET A 354 -5.88 14.91 8.60
N ALA A 355 -7.13 14.97 9.05
CA ALA A 355 -7.55 14.75 10.44
C ALA A 355 -6.82 15.62 11.47
N SER A 356 -6.39 16.83 11.09
CA SER A 356 -5.66 17.73 11.99
C SER A 356 -6.59 18.32 13.05
N TYR A 357 -6.14 18.40 14.30
CA TYR A 357 -6.84 19.05 15.40
C TYR A 357 -6.56 20.55 15.44
N HIS A 358 -7.62 21.35 15.55
CA HIS A 358 -7.53 22.80 15.65
C HIS A 358 -8.14 23.25 16.97
N PHE A 359 -7.36 23.99 17.75
CA PHE A 359 -7.81 24.60 19.01
C PHE A 359 -7.82 26.11 18.79
N LEU A 360 -9.01 26.68 18.61
CA LEU A 360 -9.18 28.10 18.33
C LEU A 360 -9.06 28.91 19.61
N GLU A 361 -8.47 30.09 19.52
CA GLU A 361 -8.63 31.10 20.56
C GLU A 361 -10.10 31.51 20.62
N GLY A 362 -10.62 31.73 21.83
CA GLY A 362 -11.88 32.44 21.94
C GLY A 362 -11.63 33.84 21.43
N ASP A 363 -12.38 34.31 20.44
CA ASP A 363 -12.43 35.73 20.15
C ASP A 363 -12.95 36.40 21.42
N ASP A 364 -12.11 37.21 22.07
CA ASP A 364 -12.46 38.01 23.25
C ASP A 364 -13.57 39.05 22.92
N ASP A 365 -13.95 39.16 21.65
CA ASP A 365 -14.88 40.14 21.09
C ASP A 365 -16.33 39.62 20.90
N ASP A 366 -16.73 38.50 21.52
CA ASP A 366 -18.16 38.19 21.68
C ASP A 366 -18.77 39.09 22.78
N ASP A 367 -18.78 40.39 22.45
CA ASP A 367 -19.30 41.51 23.23
C ASP A 367 -20.82 41.34 23.45
N GLY A 368 -21.18 40.50 24.42
CA GLY A 368 -22.40 40.64 25.21
C GLY A 368 -23.75 40.52 24.47
N GLY A 369 -23.79 39.83 23.34
CA GLY A 369 -24.89 39.94 22.37
C GLY A 369 -25.94 38.84 22.29
N GLY A 370 -26.07 37.93 23.26
CA GLY A 370 -27.22 37.01 23.33
C GLY A 370 -26.86 35.56 23.56
N GLY A 371 -27.00 35.12 24.80
CA GLY A 371 -26.62 33.78 25.24
C GLY A 371 -27.27 32.65 24.44
N GLY A 372 -26.48 31.62 24.14
CA GLY A 372 -27.02 30.33 23.75
C GLY A 372 -26.03 29.33 23.17
N SER A 373 -25.00 29.77 22.46
CA SER A 373 -24.07 28.84 21.81
C SER A 373 -22.66 29.14 22.26
N GLY A 374 -22.18 28.45 23.30
CA GLY A 374 -20.76 28.41 23.62
C GLY A 374 -20.01 27.89 22.40
N GLY A 375 -19.48 28.82 21.61
CA GLY A 375 -18.85 28.54 20.32
C GLY A 375 -17.86 27.41 20.43
N TYR A 376 -17.93 26.47 19.49
CA TYR A 376 -17.03 25.34 19.41
C TYR A 376 -15.58 25.83 19.27
N ARG A 377 -14.80 25.77 20.35
CA ARG A 377 -13.39 26.21 20.38
C ARG A 377 -12.41 25.17 19.84
N ALA A 378 -12.89 24.00 19.41
CA ALA A 378 -12.04 22.98 18.82
C ALA A 378 -12.77 22.14 17.76
N TYR A 379 -12.04 21.69 16.74
CA TYR A 379 -12.53 20.81 15.69
C TYR A 379 -11.42 19.95 15.07
N ILE A 380 -11.81 18.89 14.36
CA ILE A 380 -10.95 18.12 13.46
C ILE A 380 -11.17 18.62 12.03
N SER A 381 -10.09 18.92 11.30
CA SER A 381 -10.16 19.27 9.88
C SER A 381 -9.85 18.06 8.99
N TYR A 382 -10.74 17.85 8.03
CA TYR A 382 -10.69 16.87 6.94
C TYR A 382 -10.57 17.56 5.56
N GLU A 383 -10.18 18.84 5.53
CA GLU A 383 -10.13 19.68 4.33
C GLU A 383 -9.04 19.28 3.31
N SER A 384 -8.06 18.48 3.69
CA SER A 384 -7.03 18.03 2.75
C SER A 384 -7.64 17.12 1.69
N PRO A 385 -7.33 17.29 0.39
CA PRO A 385 -7.80 16.38 -0.65
C PRO A 385 -7.38 14.92 -0.41
N ARG A 386 -6.38 14.67 0.43
CA ARG A 386 -5.94 13.31 0.77
C ARG A 386 -6.98 12.55 1.60
N THR A 387 -7.92 13.23 2.25
CA THR A 387 -8.97 12.59 3.04
C THR A 387 -10.01 11.87 2.20
N THR A 388 -10.01 12.04 0.86
CA THR A 388 -10.90 11.30 -0.05
C THR A 388 -10.62 9.81 -0.07
N MET A 389 -9.48 9.36 0.46
CA MET A 389 -9.16 7.94 0.61
C MET A 389 -9.88 7.28 1.79
N TRP A 390 -10.42 8.07 2.72
CA TRP A 390 -11.19 7.55 3.85
C TRP A 390 -12.60 7.18 3.41
N PRO A 391 -13.21 6.15 4.03
CA PRO A 391 -14.56 5.75 3.67
C PRO A 391 -15.53 6.90 3.93
N PRO A 392 -16.59 7.03 3.10
CA PRO A 392 -17.67 7.97 3.36
C PRO A 392 -18.34 7.68 4.71
N LEU A 393 -19.19 8.60 5.15
CA LEU A 393 -20.14 8.34 6.23
C LEU A 393 -21.06 7.19 5.84
N ASP A 394 -21.71 6.55 6.82
CA ASP A 394 -22.48 5.33 6.55
C ASP A 394 -23.74 5.56 5.69
N ASN A 395 -24.17 6.81 5.54
CA ASN A 395 -25.23 7.22 4.61
C ASN A 395 -24.72 7.50 3.17
N GLY A 396 -23.42 7.35 2.92
CA GLY A 396 -22.77 7.60 1.63
C GLY A 396 -22.22 9.01 1.43
N ASP A 397 -22.50 9.95 2.34
CA ASP A 397 -21.96 11.31 2.25
C ASP A 397 -20.45 11.35 2.51
N THR A 398 -19.76 12.35 1.96
CA THR A 398 -18.35 12.56 2.27
C THR A 398 -18.17 13.04 3.71
N VAL A 399 -16.99 12.77 4.28
CA VAL A 399 -16.65 13.25 5.62
C VAL A 399 -16.70 14.79 5.63
N PRO A 400 -17.38 15.43 6.61
CA PRO A 400 -17.47 16.87 6.68
C PRO A 400 -16.08 17.50 6.78
N PRO A 401 -15.79 18.60 6.06
CA PRO A 401 -14.46 19.21 6.08
C PRO A 401 -14.01 19.63 7.48
N ARG A 402 -14.94 19.97 8.37
CA ARG A 402 -14.65 20.30 9.77
C ARG A 402 -15.65 19.61 10.67
N VAL A 403 -15.13 18.92 11.67
CA VAL A 403 -15.92 18.14 12.63
C VAL A 403 -15.68 18.69 14.03
N HIS A 404 -16.70 19.34 14.60
CA HIS A 404 -16.57 20.07 15.86
C HIS A 404 -16.64 19.15 17.08
N PHE A 405 -15.85 19.46 18.11
CA PHE A 405 -15.91 18.76 19.39
C PHE A 405 -17.03 19.29 20.27
N ARG A 406 -17.89 18.41 20.78
CA ARG A 406 -18.84 18.65 21.86
C ARG A 406 -18.20 18.40 23.23
N ASN A 407 -18.85 18.89 24.27
CA ASN A 407 -18.50 18.62 25.68
C ASN A 407 -17.02 18.89 26.00
N ILE A 408 -16.46 19.93 25.37
CA ILE A 408 -15.05 20.28 25.52
C ILE A 408 -14.72 20.55 26.99
N ARG A 409 -13.68 19.90 27.49
CA ARG A 409 -13.08 20.18 28.80
C ARG A 409 -11.57 20.29 28.64
N TRP A 410 -11.00 21.32 29.27
CA TRP A 410 -9.57 21.54 29.34
C TRP A 410 -9.14 21.51 30.81
N GLU A 411 -8.16 20.67 31.13
CA GLU A 411 -7.54 20.58 32.44
C GLU A 411 -6.08 21.05 32.33
N ASP A 412 -5.81 22.27 32.77
CA ASP A 412 -4.51 22.93 32.58
C ASP A 412 -3.37 22.20 33.32
N ASP A 413 -3.61 21.79 34.57
CA ASP A 413 -2.62 21.11 35.42
C ASP A 413 -2.09 19.81 34.78
N THR A 414 -2.97 19.06 34.12
CA THR A 414 -2.64 17.78 33.47
C THR A 414 -2.33 17.93 31.99
N ARG A 415 -2.58 19.13 31.43
CA ARG A 415 -2.60 19.44 30.00
C ARG A 415 -3.47 18.47 29.21
N THR A 416 -4.67 18.20 29.72
CA THR A 416 -5.58 17.22 29.13
C THR A 416 -6.79 17.90 28.52
N PHE A 417 -6.95 17.69 27.21
CA PHE A 417 -8.16 18.01 26.48
C PHE A 417 -9.08 16.79 26.45
N ARG A 418 -10.37 17.03 26.65
CA ARG A 418 -11.44 16.05 26.46
C ARG A 418 -12.49 16.63 25.55
N GLY A 419 -13.00 15.83 24.63
CA GLY A 419 -14.06 16.24 23.72
C GLY A 419 -14.74 15.05 23.06
N ASP A 420 -15.96 15.25 22.61
CA ASP A 420 -16.77 14.23 21.97
C ASP A 420 -17.07 14.63 20.51
N ILE A 421 -17.13 13.66 19.61
CA ILE A 421 -17.76 13.82 18.29
C ILE A 421 -19.00 12.95 18.28
N CYS A 422 -20.17 13.56 18.12
CA CYS A 422 -21.44 12.86 18.12
C CYS A 422 -21.97 12.75 16.69
N TRP A 423 -21.43 11.82 15.91
CA TRP A 423 -21.74 11.65 14.48
C TRP A 423 -23.24 11.66 14.18
N GLU A 424 -23.99 10.83 14.90
CA GLU A 424 -25.43 10.67 14.67
C GLU A 424 -26.22 11.94 15.00
N ILE A 425 -25.82 12.64 16.07
CA ILE A 425 -26.50 13.85 16.53
C ILE A 425 -26.17 15.04 15.63
N ASP A 426 -24.91 15.18 15.21
CA ASP A 426 -24.41 16.35 14.49
C ASP A 426 -24.62 16.26 12.98
N TYR A 427 -24.56 15.06 12.43
CA TYR A 427 -24.58 14.83 10.98
C TYR A 427 -25.71 13.91 10.54
N GLY A 428 -26.54 13.42 11.46
CA GLY A 428 -27.70 12.58 11.13
C GLY A 428 -27.36 11.18 10.63
N THR A 429 -26.11 10.74 10.81
CA THR A 429 -25.60 9.43 10.38
C THR A 429 -24.44 8.98 11.27
N THR A 430 -24.06 7.71 11.20
CA THR A 430 -22.84 7.18 11.82
C THR A 430 -21.64 7.27 10.86
N TRP A 431 -20.43 7.08 11.40
CA TRP A 431 -19.22 6.86 10.60
C TRP A 431 -18.52 5.59 11.05
N MET A 432 -18.31 4.65 10.12
CA MET A 432 -17.74 3.34 10.42
C MET A 432 -18.57 2.57 11.47
N ASN A 433 -19.90 2.68 11.37
CA ASN A 433 -20.89 2.13 12.29
C ASN A 433 -20.80 2.65 13.74
N GLU A 434 -20.22 3.83 13.95
CA GLU A 434 -20.14 4.47 15.27
C GLU A 434 -20.94 5.76 15.32
N SER A 435 -21.79 5.88 16.33
CA SER A 435 -22.57 7.10 16.56
C SER A 435 -21.80 8.16 17.36
N LYS A 436 -20.76 7.75 18.09
CA LYS A 436 -19.98 8.65 18.93
C LYS A 436 -18.52 8.22 19.07
N TRP A 437 -17.61 9.18 18.97
CA TRP A 437 -16.21 9.06 19.37
C TRP A 437 -15.91 9.96 20.57
N SER A 438 -15.18 9.46 21.56
CA SER A 438 -14.78 10.20 22.75
C SER A 438 -13.26 10.33 22.80
N TYR A 439 -12.76 11.56 22.97
CA TYR A 439 -11.34 11.87 22.91
C TYR A 439 -10.82 12.31 24.27
N GLU A 440 -9.66 11.79 24.63
CA GLU A 440 -8.79 12.27 25.69
C GLU A 440 -7.40 12.49 25.07
N MET A 441 -6.91 13.72 25.07
CA MET A 441 -5.60 14.08 24.52
C MET A 441 -4.79 14.77 25.60
N ARG A 442 -3.61 14.22 25.91
CA ARG A 442 -2.66 14.83 26.83
C ARG A 442 -1.49 15.40 26.04
N PHE A 443 -1.20 16.67 26.27
CA PHE A 443 -0.15 17.39 25.55
C PHE A 443 1.14 17.44 26.36
N ASP A 444 2.27 17.47 25.64
CA ASP A 444 3.56 17.71 26.27
C ASP A 444 3.60 19.12 26.90
N PRO A 445 4.55 19.40 27.82
CA PRO A 445 4.63 20.68 28.53
C PRO A 445 4.77 21.92 27.62
N THR A 446 5.19 21.74 26.36
CA THR A 446 5.41 22.82 25.40
C THR A 446 4.38 22.84 24.27
N TYR A 447 3.37 21.96 24.28
CA TYR A 447 2.36 21.86 23.21
C TYR A 447 2.97 21.66 21.81
N ALA A 448 4.13 21.01 21.74
CA ALA A 448 4.78 20.60 20.52
C ALA A 448 4.12 19.36 19.91
N PHE A 449 3.56 18.46 20.71
CA PHE A 449 2.90 17.22 20.26
C PHE A 449 1.88 16.69 21.27
N VAL A 450 1.07 15.74 20.83
CA VAL A 450 0.17 14.98 21.72
C VAL A 450 0.97 13.82 22.33
N GLU A 451 1.25 13.91 23.63
CA GLU A 451 2.08 12.95 24.38
C GLU A 451 1.38 11.60 24.56
N SER A 452 0.10 11.62 24.94
CA SER A 452 -0.68 10.41 25.25
C SER A 452 -2.18 10.68 25.23
N GLY A 453 -2.98 9.66 25.48
CA GLY A 453 -4.44 9.74 25.53
C GLY A 453 -5.10 8.65 24.69
N THR A 454 -6.41 8.75 24.52
CA THR A 454 -7.21 7.74 23.82
C THR A 454 -8.30 8.33 22.93
N VAL A 455 -8.66 7.59 21.89
CA VAL A 455 -9.90 7.75 21.13
C VAL A 455 -10.72 6.49 21.36
N VAL A 456 -11.84 6.65 22.08
CA VAL A 456 -12.74 5.55 22.41
C VAL A 456 -13.94 5.60 21.47
N ARG A 457 -14.20 4.49 20.78
CA ARG A 457 -15.37 4.26 19.94
C ARG A 457 -16.49 3.61 20.76
N SER A 458 -17.75 3.87 20.41
CA SER A 458 -18.92 3.35 21.15
C SER A 458 -19.04 1.83 21.16
N MET A 459 -18.60 1.12 20.11
CA MET A 459 -18.84 -0.32 19.93
C MET A 459 -17.80 -1.25 20.62
N GLY A 460 -17.02 -0.74 21.57
CA GLY A 460 -16.15 -1.57 22.41
C GLY A 460 -14.88 -2.10 21.72
N GLU A 461 -14.53 -1.56 20.56
CA GLU A 461 -13.21 -1.78 19.98
C GLU A 461 -12.10 -1.26 20.93
N PRO A 462 -10.89 -1.84 20.88
CA PRO A 462 -9.76 -1.30 21.61
C PRO A 462 -9.55 0.18 21.25
N PRO A 463 -9.37 1.07 22.23
CA PRO A 463 -9.18 2.48 21.95
C PRO A 463 -7.87 2.70 21.20
N HIS A 464 -7.89 3.58 20.21
CA HIS A 464 -6.66 4.08 19.61
C HIS A 464 -5.94 4.98 20.63
N ARG A 465 -4.62 4.86 20.73
CA ARG A 465 -3.82 5.59 21.71
C ARG A 465 -2.95 6.65 21.05
N PHE A 466 -3.01 7.86 21.57
CA PHE A 466 -2.09 8.91 21.17
C PHE A 466 -0.66 8.60 21.65
N GLY A 467 0.33 9.01 20.86
CA GLY A 467 1.75 8.75 21.10
C GLY A 467 2.19 7.31 20.85
N ILE A 468 1.28 6.44 20.38
CA ILE A 468 1.56 5.05 19.99
C ILE A 468 0.92 4.75 18.63
N ASP A 469 -0.41 4.73 18.58
CA ASP A 469 -1.19 4.39 17.38
C ASP A 469 -1.43 5.67 16.55
N LEU A 470 -1.61 6.81 17.23
CA LEU A 470 -1.89 8.11 16.65
C LEU A 470 -0.81 9.11 17.06
N ILE A 471 -0.08 9.68 16.10
CA ILE A 471 0.99 10.63 16.39
C ILE A 471 0.69 11.98 15.73
N TYR A 472 0.67 13.02 16.57
CA TYR A 472 0.27 14.36 16.18
C TYR A 472 1.30 15.37 16.67
N ILE A 473 1.75 16.22 15.76
CA ILE A 473 2.75 17.26 16.01
C ILE A 473 2.12 18.61 15.70
N ASN A 474 2.50 19.63 16.44
CA ASN A 474 2.08 21.00 16.19
C ASN A 474 2.51 21.43 14.78
N ALA A 475 1.54 21.81 13.95
CA ALA A 475 1.74 22.13 12.54
C ALA A 475 2.70 23.31 12.35
N ALA A 476 2.76 24.23 13.32
CA ALA A 476 3.67 25.37 13.25
C ALA A 476 5.16 24.98 13.38
N LEU A 477 5.47 23.74 13.80
CA LEU A 477 6.83 23.23 13.85
C LEU A 477 7.36 22.78 12.48
N GLU A 478 6.50 22.54 11.47
CA GLU A 478 6.94 22.17 10.12
C GLU A 478 7.87 23.22 9.53
N THR A 479 7.52 24.50 9.67
CA THR A 479 8.28 25.62 9.12
C THR A 479 9.71 25.67 9.68
N PRO A 480 9.94 25.74 11.00
CA PRO A 480 11.29 25.65 11.57
C PRO A 480 12.05 24.39 11.14
N LEU A 481 11.37 23.24 11.05
CA LEU A 481 11.98 21.98 10.58
C LEU A 481 12.49 22.11 9.15
N ARG A 482 11.66 22.63 8.26
CA ARG A 482 12.00 22.84 6.86
C ARG A 482 13.10 23.90 6.71
N GLU A 483 13.08 24.98 7.49
CA GLU A 483 14.14 25.99 7.48
C GLU A 483 15.50 25.43 7.90
N VAL A 484 15.54 24.63 8.97
CA VAL A 484 16.77 23.96 9.43
C VAL A 484 17.32 23.11 8.28
N LEU A 485 16.47 22.38 7.58
CA LEU A 485 16.86 21.54 6.45
C LEU A 485 17.36 22.35 5.25
N GLN A 486 16.65 23.41 4.87
CA GLN A 486 17.03 24.28 3.74
C GLN A 486 18.37 25.01 3.97
N ARG A 487 18.75 25.27 5.22
CA ARG A 487 20.04 25.91 5.54
C ARG A 487 21.24 24.96 5.41
N GLY A 488 21.03 23.72 4.93
CA GLY A 488 22.08 22.71 4.87
C GLY A 488 22.61 22.38 6.26
N ALA A 489 21.73 22.43 7.27
CA ALA A 489 22.09 22.17 8.64
C ALA A 489 22.76 20.80 8.76
N ARG A 490 23.82 20.75 9.57
CA ARG A 490 24.58 19.52 9.75
C ARG A 490 23.68 18.53 10.49
N THR A 491 23.92 17.23 10.31
CA THR A 491 23.25 16.16 11.09
C THR A 491 23.21 16.45 12.60
N GLY A 492 24.19 17.22 13.13
CA GLY A 492 24.21 17.68 14.53
C GLY A 492 23.04 18.59 14.92
N ASP A 493 22.64 19.54 14.07
CA ASP A 493 21.54 20.49 14.37
C ASP A 493 20.19 19.74 14.48
N TYR A 494 20.02 18.73 13.63
CA TYR A 494 18.88 17.82 13.70
C TYR A 494 18.89 16.99 15.00
N LEU A 495 20.04 16.39 15.35
CA LEU A 495 20.16 15.62 16.59
C LEU A 495 19.91 16.47 17.82
N ASP A 496 20.29 17.75 17.82
CA ASP A 496 20.04 18.66 18.93
C ASP A 496 18.54 18.97 19.10
N MET A 497 17.80 19.06 18.00
CA MET A 497 16.35 19.19 18.04
C MET A 497 15.66 17.91 18.51
N VAL A 498 16.07 16.73 18.05
CA VAL A 498 15.59 15.44 18.56
C VAL A 498 15.89 15.29 20.04
N ARG A 499 17.08 15.71 20.49
CA ARG A 499 17.45 15.76 21.92
C ARG A 499 16.50 16.67 22.69
N ARG A 500 16.21 17.88 22.20
CA ARG A 500 15.23 18.78 22.84
C ARG A 500 13.86 18.13 22.97
N TRP A 501 13.35 17.48 21.93
CA TRP A 501 12.06 16.78 22.01
C TRP A 501 12.07 15.62 23.00
N ARG A 502 13.16 14.86 23.04
CA ARG A 502 13.36 13.81 24.05
C ARG A 502 13.39 14.40 25.47
N ASP A 503 14.06 15.53 25.65
CA ASP A 503 14.14 16.25 26.92
C ASP A 503 12.76 16.84 27.32
N CYS A 504 11.86 17.03 26.34
CA CYS A 504 10.45 17.36 26.53
C CYS A 504 9.53 16.12 26.69
N ASN A 505 10.08 14.96 27.06
CA ASN A 505 9.35 13.69 27.25
C ASN A 505 8.64 13.13 26.01
N ALA A 506 9.12 13.41 24.80
CA ALA A 506 8.61 12.71 23.62
C ALA A 506 8.77 11.18 23.80
N SER A 507 7.70 10.43 23.52
CA SER A 507 7.74 8.96 23.58
C SER A 507 8.74 8.42 22.56
N SER A 508 9.24 7.20 22.75
CA SER A 508 10.12 6.58 21.75
C SER A 508 9.45 6.48 20.39
N ALA A 509 8.15 6.17 20.34
CA ALA A 509 7.38 6.12 19.10
C ALA A 509 7.26 7.52 18.45
N THR A 510 7.03 8.57 19.25
CA THR A 510 7.01 9.96 18.77
C THR A 510 8.39 10.36 18.23
N LEU A 511 9.48 10.00 18.91
CA LEU A 511 10.85 10.27 18.47
C LEU A 511 11.22 9.48 17.20
N ASP A 512 10.79 8.23 17.09
CA ASP A 512 11.01 7.39 15.91
C ASP A 512 10.26 7.97 14.71
N MET A 513 8.99 8.37 14.89
CA MET A 513 8.22 9.00 13.82
C MET A 513 8.80 10.37 13.45
N LEU A 514 9.18 11.20 14.42
CA LEU A 514 9.86 12.46 14.16
C LEU A 514 11.19 12.23 13.43
N GLY A 515 11.88 11.15 13.79
CA GLY A 515 12.98 10.51 13.07
C GLY A 515 12.68 10.32 11.59
N GLU A 516 11.66 9.52 11.29
CA GLU A 516 11.24 9.21 9.93
C GLU A 516 10.74 10.42 9.15
N VAL A 517 9.95 11.29 9.79
CA VAL A 517 9.47 12.55 9.20
C VAL A 517 10.67 13.39 8.81
N ALA A 518 11.62 13.61 9.71
CA ALA A 518 12.80 14.37 9.38
C ALA A 518 13.66 13.71 8.30
N MET A 519 13.80 12.38 8.31
CA MET A 519 14.49 11.65 7.23
C MET A 519 13.76 11.82 5.89
N ASN A 520 12.43 11.79 5.86
CA ASN A 520 11.65 11.99 4.64
C ASN A 520 11.76 13.43 4.12
N VAL A 521 11.75 14.42 5.03
CA VAL A 521 11.97 15.82 4.63
C VAL A 521 13.42 16.03 4.19
N MET A 522 14.41 15.34 4.80
CA MET A 522 15.81 15.35 4.36
C MET A 522 16.02 14.72 2.98
N ASP A 523 15.30 13.64 2.68
CA ASP A 523 15.43 12.91 1.41
C ASP A 523 14.59 13.51 0.27
N GLU A 524 13.91 14.65 0.50
CA GLU A 524 12.94 15.26 -0.43
C GLU A 524 11.87 14.29 -0.95
N ARG A 525 11.59 13.21 -0.20
CA ARG A 525 10.61 12.21 -0.60
C ARG A 525 9.23 12.82 -0.47
N GLY A 526 8.65 13.21 -1.61
CA GLY A 526 7.28 13.74 -1.68
C GLY A 526 6.18 12.76 -1.23
N SER A 527 6.51 11.52 -0.84
CA SER A 527 5.57 10.59 -0.24
C SER A 527 5.55 10.73 1.28
N MET A 528 4.60 11.53 1.74
CA MET A 528 4.30 11.70 3.16
C MET A 528 3.50 10.48 3.65
N ILE A 529 4.07 9.74 4.61
CA ILE A 529 3.53 8.51 5.20
C ILE A 529 2.22 8.82 5.95
N ASP A 530 1.17 8.07 5.65
CA ASP A 530 0.00 7.96 6.53
C ASP A 530 0.29 6.87 7.56
N PHE A 531 0.39 7.25 8.83
CA PHE A 531 0.75 6.32 9.92
C PHE A 531 -0.47 5.52 10.44
N ASN A 532 -1.69 5.82 9.97
CA ASN A 532 -2.93 5.21 10.46
C ASN A 532 -3.59 4.22 9.50
N LEU A 533 -3.00 3.94 8.33
CA LEU A 533 -3.53 3.00 7.34
C LEU A 533 -2.73 1.67 7.26
#